data_AF-A0A7N2L5J8-F1
#
_entry.id   AF-A0A7N2L5J8-F1
#
_cell.length_a   1.000
_cell.length_b   1.000
_cell.length_c   1.000
_cell.angle_alpha   90.00
_cell.angle_beta   90.00
_cell.angle_gamma   90.00
#
_symmetry.space_group_name_H-M   'P 1'
#
loop_
_entity.id
_entity.type
_entity.pdbx_description
1 polymer ?
#
loop_
_entity_poly.entity_id
_entity_poly.type
_entity_poly.pdbx_seq_one_letter_code
_entity_poly.pdbx_strand_id
1 'polypeptide(L)'
;MAGKHFTYNSTAPVWAPYGNLWRNIRRFASVEVFSHISLQKSSIIREEEVHSLLGQLYKVSNIEPQKVELRYLFSLLVSNIIMRIVTGKPCVGKEVESMDVGKELLKDFKENFFADLAMNMCDFFPVLRWIGYKGLEKDMIRLQRKRDEVLGHLIDEIKQKKTSSLNNATIVDVETKGTLIETLVHLRESEPEFYSDNVIKSILLF
;
A
#
# COMPACT_ATOMS: atom_id res chain seq x y z
N MET A 1 -13.91 -12.88 -11.18
CA MET A 1 -12.54 -13.47 -11.06
C MET A 1 -11.61 -12.50 -10.37
N ALA A 2 -11.49 -11.25 -10.85
CA ALA A 2 -10.60 -10.23 -10.28
C ALA A 2 -10.80 -10.03 -8.76
N GLY A 3 -12.03 -9.73 -8.30
CA GLY A 3 -12.30 -9.55 -6.86
C GLY A 3 -11.96 -10.78 -6.00
N LYS A 4 -12.15 -11.99 -6.53
CA LYS A 4 -11.82 -13.23 -5.80
C LYS A 4 -10.32 -13.35 -5.54
N HIS A 5 -9.52 -13.21 -6.60
CA HIS A 5 -8.08 -13.46 -6.54
C HIS A 5 -7.28 -12.24 -6.10
N PHE A 6 -7.66 -11.01 -6.48
CA PHE A 6 -6.89 -9.83 -6.08
C PHE A 6 -7.20 -9.30 -4.69
N THR A 7 -8.37 -9.63 -4.15
CA THR A 7 -8.87 -8.98 -2.94
C THR A 7 -9.39 -9.95 -1.89
N TYR A 8 -8.64 -11.05 -1.67
CA TYR A 8 -8.89 -12.00 -0.59
C TYR A 8 -10.34 -12.49 -0.50
N ASN A 9 -10.88 -12.98 -1.64
CA ASN A 9 -12.30 -13.32 -1.79
C ASN A 9 -13.26 -12.11 -1.66
N SER A 10 -12.94 -11.01 -2.36
CA SER A 10 -13.76 -9.80 -2.40
C SER A 10 -13.98 -9.15 -1.02
N THR A 11 -12.95 -9.09 -0.19
CA THR A 11 -13.00 -8.40 1.12
C THR A 11 -12.40 -6.99 1.07
N ALA A 12 -11.70 -6.61 -0.01
CA ALA A 12 -11.20 -5.24 -0.15
C ALA A 12 -12.34 -4.24 -0.42
N PRO A 13 -12.20 -2.98 0.03
CA PRO A 13 -13.27 -1.98 -0.02
C PRO A 13 -13.86 -1.72 -1.41
N VAL A 14 -13.07 -1.90 -2.49
CA VAL A 14 -13.55 -1.73 -3.87
C VAL A 14 -14.46 -2.88 -4.32
N TRP A 15 -14.25 -4.09 -3.79
CA TRP A 15 -14.92 -5.31 -4.27
C TRP A 15 -15.89 -5.93 -3.24
N ALA A 16 -15.84 -5.48 -2.00
CA ALA A 16 -16.67 -6.02 -0.94
C ALA A 16 -18.15 -5.73 -1.18
N PRO A 17 -19.03 -6.75 -1.08
CA PRO A 17 -20.46 -6.53 -1.15
C PRO A 17 -20.89 -5.62 0.01
N TYR A 18 -21.90 -4.79 -0.23
CA TYR A 18 -22.43 -3.93 0.81
C TYR A 18 -22.88 -4.75 2.03
N GLY A 19 -22.44 -4.34 3.21
CA GLY A 19 -22.68 -5.08 4.46
C GLY A 19 -21.84 -4.51 5.60
N ASN A 20 -21.78 -5.25 6.73
CA ASN A 20 -21.03 -4.82 7.91
C ASN A 20 -19.54 -4.61 7.62
N LEU A 21 -18.90 -5.56 6.93
CA LEU A 21 -17.49 -5.47 6.55
C LEU A 21 -17.20 -4.21 5.72
N TRP A 22 -17.96 -3.99 4.65
CA TRP A 22 -17.79 -2.83 3.77
C TRP A 22 -17.99 -1.51 4.55
N ARG A 23 -19.02 -1.43 5.40
CA ARG A 23 -19.28 -0.24 6.22
C ARG A 23 -18.14 0.04 7.21
N ASN A 24 -17.60 -1.00 7.84
CA ASN A 24 -16.48 -0.88 8.77
C ASN A 24 -15.21 -0.42 8.06
N ILE A 25 -14.87 -0.98 6.89
CA ILE A 25 -13.71 -0.54 6.12
C ILE A 25 -13.87 0.93 5.67
N ARG A 26 -15.05 1.33 5.20
CA ARG A 26 -15.33 2.72 4.80
C ARG A 26 -15.23 3.69 5.97
N ARG A 27 -15.73 3.29 7.14
CA ARG A 27 -15.59 4.07 8.38
C ARG A 27 -14.12 4.19 8.77
N PHE A 28 -13.37 3.09 8.78
CA PHE A 28 -11.92 3.09 9.06
C PHE A 28 -11.19 4.06 8.12
N ALA A 29 -11.37 3.92 6.80
CA ALA A 29 -10.74 4.81 5.84
C ALA A 29 -11.10 6.30 6.08
N SER A 30 -12.37 6.60 6.36
CA SER A 30 -12.82 7.97 6.58
C SER A 30 -12.25 8.59 7.87
N VAL A 31 -12.09 7.78 8.93
CA VAL A 31 -11.66 8.27 10.25
C VAL A 31 -10.14 8.25 10.39
N GLU A 32 -9.50 7.13 10.03
CA GLU A 32 -8.07 6.91 10.29
C GLU A 32 -7.19 7.37 9.12
N VAL A 33 -7.69 7.38 7.88
CA VAL A 33 -6.89 7.74 6.69
C VAL A 33 -7.22 9.14 6.18
N PHE A 34 -8.50 9.43 5.94
CA PHE A 34 -8.95 10.64 5.24
C PHE A 34 -9.57 11.71 6.13
N SER A 35 -9.52 11.55 7.45
CA SER A 35 -10.01 12.60 8.35
C SER A 35 -9.12 13.83 8.29
N HIS A 36 -9.67 14.99 8.67
CA HIS A 36 -8.88 16.22 8.77
C HIS A 36 -7.62 16.02 9.63
N ILE A 37 -7.74 15.32 10.77
CA ILE A 37 -6.62 15.05 11.66
C ILE A 37 -5.57 14.18 10.98
N SER A 38 -5.95 13.11 10.29
CA SER A 38 -5.02 12.24 9.57
C SER A 38 -4.33 12.94 8.40
N LEU A 39 -5.05 13.81 7.68
CA LEU A 39 -4.49 14.63 6.62
C LEU A 39 -3.48 15.67 7.15
N GLN A 40 -3.73 16.24 8.32
CA GLN A 40 -2.79 17.13 9.01
C GLN A 40 -1.56 16.37 9.49
N LYS A 41 -1.72 15.18 10.10
CA LYS A 41 -0.58 14.33 10.52
C LYS A 41 0.32 13.93 9.35
N SER A 42 -0.26 13.66 8.19
CA SER A 42 0.49 13.30 6.98
C SER A 42 1.00 14.49 6.16
N SER A 43 0.75 15.74 6.60
CA SER A 43 1.18 16.95 5.88
C SER A 43 2.71 17.02 5.74
N ILE A 44 3.43 16.77 6.83
CA ILE A 44 4.89 16.76 6.88
C ILE A 44 5.45 15.74 5.89
N ILE A 45 4.86 14.54 5.81
CA ILE A 45 5.29 13.52 4.85
C ILE A 45 5.13 14.04 3.40
N ARG A 46 4.00 14.66 3.06
CA ARG A 46 3.79 15.20 1.71
C ARG A 46 4.78 16.31 1.39
N GLU A 47 5.02 17.21 2.33
CA GLU A 47 5.98 18.31 2.17
C GLU A 47 7.40 17.79 1.95
N GLU A 48 7.84 16.82 2.75
CA GLU A 48 9.16 16.22 2.64
C GLU A 48 9.35 15.48 1.31
N GLU A 49 8.34 14.76 0.82
CA GLU A 49 8.43 14.06 -0.48
C GLU A 49 8.42 15.04 -1.65
N VAL A 50 7.66 16.15 -1.56
CA VAL A 50 7.71 17.23 -2.56
C VAL A 50 9.08 17.89 -2.57
N HIS A 51 9.65 18.23 -1.41
CA HIS A 51 11.00 18.78 -1.31
C HIS A 51 12.05 17.82 -1.86
N SER A 52 11.91 16.51 -1.58
CA SER A 52 12.81 15.50 -2.14
C SER A 52 12.75 15.46 -3.67
N LEU A 53 11.54 15.50 -4.24
CA LEU A 53 11.34 15.52 -5.68
C LEU A 53 11.93 16.80 -6.32
N LEU A 54 11.69 17.96 -5.72
CA LEU A 54 12.26 19.23 -6.18
C LEU A 54 13.78 19.23 -6.09
N GLY A 55 14.35 18.66 -5.02
CA GLY A 55 15.80 18.49 -4.88
C GLY A 55 16.40 17.61 -5.98
N GLN A 56 15.70 16.54 -6.38
CA GLN A 56 16.13 15.71 -7.51
C GLN A 56 16.07 16.50 -8.82
N LEU A 57 14.98 17.24 -9.08
CA LEU A 57 14.84 18.07 -10.26
C LEU A 57 15.91 19.16 -10.34
N TYR A 58 16.20 19.82 -9.22
CA TYR A 58 17.23 20.86 -9.14
C TYR A 58 18.62 20.33 -9.49
N LYS A 59 18.98 19.14 -9.00
CA LYS A 59 20.26 18.49 -9.34
C LYS A 59 20.39 18.22 -10.84
N VAL A 60 19.30 17.80 -11.47
CA VAL A 60 19.23 17.48 -12.90
C VAL A 60 19.25 18.76 -13.75
N SER A 61 18.63 19.85 -13.27
CA SER A 61 18.60 21.13 -14.01
C SER A 61 19.91 21.91 -14.01
N ASN A 62 20.83 21.63 -13.08
CA ASN A 62 22.06 22.39 -12.89
C ASN A 62 23.14 22.18 -13.97
N ILE A 63 22.96 21.19 -14.85
CA ILE A 63 23.93 20.87 -15.89
C ILE A 63 23.48 21.52 -17.20
N GLU A 64 22.35 21.09 -17.74
CA GLU A 64 21.74 21.61 -18.97
C GLU A 64 20.21 21.41 -18.92
N PRO A 65 19.44 22.10 -19.77
CA PRO A 65 18.00 21.86 -19.91
C PRO A 65 17.73 20.40 -20.28
N GLN A 66 17.29 19.60 -19.29
CA GLN A 66 17.04 18.18 -19.45
C GLN A 66 15.55 17.87 -19.51
N LYS A 67 15.17 16.97 -20.41
CA LYS A 67 13.80 16.42 -20.46
C LYS A 67 13.59 15.50 -19.25
N VAL A 68 12.48 15.69 -18.55
CA VAL A 68 12.10 14.86 -17.41
C VAL A 68 10.80 14.12 -17.68
N GLU A 69 10.68 12.91 -17.15
CA GLU A 69 9.48 12.09 -17.29
C GLU A 69 8.51 12.35 -16.13
N LEU A 70 7.60 13.30 -16.30
CA LEU A 70 6.65 13.69 -15.25
C LEU A 70 5.79 12.52 -14.73
N ARG A 71 5.45 11.56 -15.61
CA ARG A 71 4.67 10.36 -15.23
C ARG A 71 5.41 9.53 -14.18
N TYR A 72 6.72 9.35 -14.35
CA TYR A 72 7.55 8.65 -13.38
C TYR A 72 7.62 9.44 -12.08
N LEU A 73 7.95 10.73 -12.15
CA LEU A 73 8.11 11.60 -10.98
C LEU A 73 6.85 11.68 -10.11
N PHE A 74 5.67 11.85 -10.71
CA PHE A 74 4.42 11.84 -9.95
C PHE A 74 4.06 10.45 -9.42
N SER A 75 4.34 9.37 -10.17
CA SER A 75 4.14 8.02 -9.67
C SER A 75 5.03 7.74 -8.44
N LEU A 76 6.28 8.20 -8.47
CA LEU A 76 7.25 8.07 -7.38
C LEU A 76 6.76 8.85 -6.15
N LEU A 77 6.40 10.12 -6.34
CA LEU A 77 5.89 10.99 -5.29
C LEU A 77 4.70 10.37 -4.55
N VAL A 78 3.67 9.95 -5.31
CA VAL A 78 2.46 9.36 -4.73
C VAL A 78 2.78 8.03 -4.03
N SER A 79 3.60 7.18 -4.63
CA SER A 79 3.94 5.87 -4.05
C SER A 79 4.74 6.02 -2.75
N ASN A 80 5.69 6.95 -2.70
CA ASN A 80 6.45 7.24 -1.48
C ASN A 80 5.56 7.82 -0.37
N ILE A 81 4.68 8.78 -0.69
CA ILE A 81 3.74 9.33 0.28
C ILE A 81 2.87 8.22 0.87
N ILE A 82 2.24 7.39 0.02
CA ILE A 82 1.37 6.30 0.46
C ILE A 82 2.18 5.32 1.33
N MET A 83 3.34 4.85 0.86
CA MET A 83 4.14 3.89 1.62
C MET A 83 4.62 4.44 2.96
N ARG A 84 4.97 5.73 3.04
CA ARG A 84 5.36 6.37 4.31
C ARG A 84 4.18 6.53 5.27
N ILE A 85 2.99 6.83 4.77
CA ILE A 85 1.78 6.87 5.62
C ILE A 85 1.45 5.45 6.12
N VAL A 86 1.55 4.45 5.24
CA VAL A 86 1.16 3.07 5.55
C VAL A 86 2.17 2.37 6.46
N THR A 87 3.46 2.47 6.16
CA THR A 87 4.55 1.68 6.77
C THR A 87 5.60 2.51 7.49
N GLY A 88 5.58 3.85 7.34
CA GLY A 88 6.64 4.74 7.82
C GLY A 88 7.86 4.83 6.91
N LYS A 89 7.98 3.94 5.91
CA LYS A 89 9.13 3.84 5.01
C LYS A 89 8.73 4.24 3.57
N PRO A 90 9.58 4.91 2.79
CA PRO A 90 9.30 5.20 1.39
C PRO A 90 9.31 3.93 0.53
N CYS A 91 8.59 3.96 -0.60
CA CYS A 91 8.61 2.88 -1.58
C CYS A 91 9.98 2.72 -2.22
N VAL A 92 10.57 3.86 -2.60
CA VAL A 92 11.90 3.95 -3.19
C VAL A 92 12.71 4.89 -2.31
N GLY A 93 13.83 4.38 -1.79
CA GLY A 93 14.69 5.11 -0.86
C GLY A 93 15.28 6.38 -1.48
N LYS A 94 15.62 7.35 -0.62
CA LYS A 94 16.29 8.60 -1.04
C LYS A 94 17.74 8.38 -1.46
N GLU A 95 18.32 7.25 -1.08
CA GLU A 95 19.72 6.86 -1.32
C GLU A 95 19.92 6.04 -2.60
N VAL A 96 18.87 5.91 -3.42
CA VAL A 96 18.98 5.14 -4.66
C VAL A 96 19.99 5.82 -5.60
N GLU A 97 20.99 5.03 -6.00
CA GLU A 97 22.20 5.48 -6.70
C GLU A 97 21.92 6.14 -8.05
N SER A 98 20.84 5.72 -8.74
CA SER A 98 20.46 6.27 -10.04
C SER A 98 18.95 6.31 -10.24
N MET A 99 18.50 7.24 -11.10
CA MET A 99 17.08 7.36 -11.45
C MET A 99 16.54 6.09 -12.12
N ASP A 100 17.39 5.35 -12.83
CA ASP A 100 17.00 4.11 -13.52
C ASP A 100 16.70 2.98 -12.53
N VAL A 101 17.52 2.81 -11.49
CA VAL A 101 17.23 1.86 -10.40
C VAL A 101 15.93 2.24 -9.69
N GLY A 102 15.71 3.53 -9.46
CA GLY A 102 14.47 4.03 -8.86
C GLY A 102 13.23 3.77 -9.73
N LYS A 103 13.39 3.83 -11.06
CA LYS A 103 12.33 3.48 -12.03
C LYS A 103 11.99 2.00 -11.98
N GLU A 104 13.00 1.14 -11.92
CA GLU A 104 12.82 -0.32 -11.83
C GLU A 104 12.11 -0.71 -10.53
N LEU A 105 12.58 -0.21 -9.38
CA LEU A 105 11.94 -0.45 -8.09
C LEU A 105 10.48 0.02 -8.06
N LEU A 106 10.21 1.21 -8.59
CA LEU A 106 8.85 1.73 -8.68
C LEU A 106 7.98 0.91 -9.63
N LYS A 107 8.55 0.46 -10.75
CA LYS A 107 7.85 -0.40 -11.71
C LYS A 107 7.49 -1.73 -11.04
N ASP A 108 8.42 -2.39 -10.38
CA ASP A 108 8.20 -3.64 -9.65
C ASP A 108 7.16 -3.46 -8.55
N PHE A 109 7.25 -2.37 -7.78
CA PHE A 109 6.23 -2.02 -6.79
C PHE A 109 4.85 -1.86 -7.43
N LYS A 110 4.75 -1.10 -8.53
CA LYS A 110 3.48 -0.92 -9.25
C LYS A 110 2.97 -2.22 -9.84
N GLU A 111 3.82 -3.08 -10.37
CA GLU A 111 3.40 -4.39 -10.85
C GLU A 111 2.93 -5.29 -9.70
N ASN A 112 3.58 -5.20 -8.54
CA ASN A 112 3.20 -5.98 -7.38
C ASN A 112 1.91 -5.48 -6.72
N PHE A 113 1.64 -4.17 -6.64
CA PHE A 113 0.53 -3.62 -5.85
C PHE A 113 -0.60 -3.02 -6.70
N PHE A 114 -0.27 -2.50 -7.87
CA PHE A 114 -1.18 -1.77 -8.75
C PHE A 114 -1.35 -2.44 -10.13
N ALA A 115 -0.72 -3.59 -10.40
CA ALA A 115 -0.95 -4.29 -11.67
C ALA A 115 -2.43 -4.59 -11.81
N ASP A 116 -2.91 -4.17 -12.97
CA ASP A 116 -4.25 -4.24 -13.54
C ASP A 116 -5.26 -4.97 -12.65
N LEU A 117 -5.72 -4.27 -11.60
CA LEU A 117 -6.92 -4.63 -10.85
C LEU A 117 -8.20 -4.49 -11.72
N ALA A 118 -8.05 -4.17 -13.00
CA ALA A 118 -9.14 -4.06 -13.94
C ALA A 118 -9.84 -5.41 -14.15
N MET A 119 -11.14 -5.32 -14.40
CA MET A 119 -11.93 -6.42 -14.93
C MET A 119 -11.31 -6.84 -16.26
N ASN A 120 -10.90 -8.10 -16.36
CA ASN A 120 -10.33 -8.65 -17.60
C ASN A 120 -11.44 -9.35 -18.40
N MET A 121 -11.11 -9.78 -19.63
CA MET A 121 -12.09 -10.45 -20.49
C MET A 121 -12.69 -11.72 -19.88
N CYS A 122 -11.99 -12.44 -19.00
CA CYS A 122 -12.54 -13.60 -18.31
C CYS A 122 -13.56 -13.24 -17.22
N ASP A 123 -13.62 -11.98 -16.76
CA ASP A 123 -14.70 -11.50 -15.88
C ASP A 123 -16.01 -11.29 -16.65
N PHE A 124 -15.93 -10.91 -17.94
CA PHE A 124 -17.10 -10.70 -18.81
C PHE A 124 -17.56 -11.98 -19.54
N PHE A 125 -16.59 -12.83 -19.92
CA PHE A 125 -16.84 -14.07 -20.67
C PHE A 125 -16.30 -15.26 -19.88
N PRO A 126 -17.12 -15.91 -19.03
CA PRO A 126 -16.69 -17.02 -18.18
C PRO A 126 -16.09 -18.21 -18.95
N VAL A 127 -16.49 -18.40 -20.21
CA VAL A 127 -15.91 -19.43 -21.09
C VAL A 127 -14.40 -19.25 -21.29
N LEU A 128 -13.90 -18.01 -21.33
CA LEU A 128 -12.47 -17.72 -21.46
C LEU A 128 -11.67 -18.19 -20.25
N ARG A 129 -12.31 -18.19 -19.07
CA ARG A 129 -11.71 -18.73 -17.85
C ARG A 129 -11.53 -20.24 -17.94
N TRP A 130 -12.53 -20.97 -18.42
CA TRP A 130 -12.48 -22.43 -18.53
C TRP A 130 -11.38 -22.91 -19.48
N ILE A 131 -11.15 -22.20 -20.58
CA ILE A 131 -10.07 -22.54 -21.53
C ILE A 131 -8.69 -21.98 -21.12
N GLY A 132 -8.59 -21.29 -19.97
CA GLY A 132 -7.34 -20.72 -19.50
C GLY A 132 -6.78 -19.60 -20.38
N TYR A 133 -7.66 -18.77 -20.95
CA TYR A 133 -7.30 -17.72 -21.91
C TYR A 133 -6.12 -16.85 -21.42
N LYS A 134 -5.04 -16.85 -22.21
CA LYS A 134 -3.78 -16.12 -21.94
C LYS A 134 -3.15 -16.35 -20.56
N GLY A 135 -3.56 -17.39 -19.83
CA GLY A 135 -3.05 -17.64 -18.48
C GLY A 135 -3.45 -16.59 -17.43
N LEU A 136 -4.43 -15.73 -17.71
CA LEU A 136 -4.78 -14.58 -16.85
C LEU A 136 -5.08 -14.99 -15.39
N GLU A 137 -5.84 -16.06 -15.17
CA GLU A 137 -6.14 -16.54 -13.81
C GLU A 137 -4.87 -16.99 -13.07
N LYS A 138 -3.92 -17.62 -13.76
CA LYS A 138 -2.65 -18.06 -13.17
C LYS A 138 -1.79 -16.86 -12.77
N ASP A 139 -1.75 -15.84 -13.61
CA ASP A 139 -1.04 -14.60 -13.31
C ASP A 139 -1.63 -13.88 -12.10
N MET A 140 -2.96 -13.84 -11.98
CA MET A 140 -3.64 -13.27 -10.81
C MET A 140 -3.29 -13.99 -9.51
N ILE A 141 -3.30 -15.32 -9.53
CA ILE A 141 -2.95 -16.14 -8.36
C ILE A 141 -1.48 -15.92 -7.97
N ARG A 142 -0.58 -15.87 -8.96
CA ARG A 142 0.84 -15.60 -8.73
C ARG A 142 1.04 -14.22 -8.11
N LEU A 143 0.34 -13.21 -8.61
CA LEU A 143 0.42 -11.85 -8.10
C LEU A 143 -0.16 -11.73 -6.69
N GLN A 144 -1.30 -12.37 -6.42
CA GLN A 144 -1.88 -12.40 -5.07
C GLN A 144 -0.91 -13.02 -4.07
N ARG A 145 -0.22 -14.11 -4.43
CA ARG A 145 0.78 -14.73 -3.55
C ARG A 145 1.92 -13.78 -3.23
N LYS A 146 2.47 -13.09 -4.24
CA LYS A 146 3.53 -12.09 -4.03
C LYS A 146 3.06 -10.97 -3.10
N ARG A 147 1.86 -10.43 -3.31
CA ARG A 147 1.26 -9.41 -2.42
C ARG A 147 1.12 -9.94 -1.00
N ASP A 148 0.65 -11.17 -0.87
CA ASP A 148 0.40 -11.80 0.44
C ASP A 148 1.68 -12.00 1.24
N GLU A 149 2.76 -12.41 0.58
CA GLU A 149 4.10 -12.54 1.17
C GLU A 149 4.61 -11.19 1.67
N VAL A 150 4.55 -10.13 0.85
CA VAL A 150 5.02 -8.80 1.24
C VAL A 150 4.19 -8.22 2.39
N LEU A 151 2.87 -8.28 2.30
CA LEU A 151 1.99 -7.76 3.36
C LEU A 151 2.09 -8.59 4.64
N GLY A 152 2.30 -9.90 4.54
CA GLY A 152 2.57 -10.78 5.67
C GLY A 152 3.85 -10.35 6.40
N HIS A 153 4.94 -10.16 5.65
CA HIS A 153 6.21 -9.68 6.20
C HIS A 153 6.06 -8.34 6.92
N LEU A 154 5.33 -7.38 6.31
CA LEU A 154 5.06 -6.08 6.93
C LEU A 154 4.29 -6.21 8.24
N ILE A 155 3.26 -7.07 8.30
CA ILE A 155 2.50 -7.30 9.52
C ILE A 155 3.39 -7.93 10.61
N ASP A 156 4.23 -8.89 10.24
CA ASP A 156 5.09 -9.60 11.17
C ASP A 156 6.23 -8.71 11.70
N GLU A 157 6.81 -7.84 10.87
CA GLU A 157 7.76 -6.79 11.30
C GLU A 157 7.16 -5.93 12.42
N ILE A 158 5.91 -5.50 12.26
CA ILE A 158 5.23 -4.65 13.23
C ILE A 158 4.95 -5.39 14.55
N LYS A 159 4.51 -6.65 14.47
CA LYS A 159 4.31 -7.49 15.66
C LYS A 159 5.62 -7.67 16.44
N GLN A 160 6.73 -7.95 15.74
CA GLN A 160 8.04 -8.13 16.36
C GLN A 160 8.55 -6.83 17.01
N LYS A 161 8.40 -5.69 16.32
CA LYS A 161 8.78 -4.37 16.87
C LYS A 161 8.03 -4.07 18.17
N LYS A 162 6.74 -4.40 18.22
CA LYS A 162 5.92 -4.22 19.43
C LYS A 162 6.39 -5.10 20.59
N THR A 163 6.70 -6.38 20.33
CA THR A 163 7.23 -7.28 21.38
C THR A 163 8.56 -6.79 21.95
N SER A 164 9.42 -6.21 21.11
CA SER A 164 10.71 -5.66 21.54
C SER A 164 10.58 -4.33 22.30
N SER A 165 9.60 -3.49 21.93
CA SER A 165 9.30 -2.22 22.60
C SER A 165 8.69 -2.41 23.98
N LEU A 166 7.81 -3.41 24.15
CA LEU A 166 7.20 -3.72 25.45
C LEU A 166 8.23 -4.15 26.51
N ASN A 167 9.35 -4.74 26.07
CA ASN A 167 10.46 -5.13 26.95
C ASN A 167 11.30 -3.93 27.44
N ASN A 168 11.11 -2.73 26.86
CA ASN A 168 11.92 -1.53 27.10
C ASN A 168 11.11 -0.28 27.50
N ALA A 169 9.80 -0.36 27.72
CA ALA A 169 8.94 0.83 27.82
C ALA A 169 8.99 1.54 29.19
N THR A 170 9.38 2.82 29.17
CA THR A 170 9.03 3.84 30.18
C THR A 170 7.70 4.51 29.80
N ILE A 171 6.96 5.01 30.80
CA ILE A 171 5.51 5.31 30.82
C ILE A 171 5.02 6.37 29.80
N VAL A 172 5.86 6.96 28.95
CA VAL A 172 5.50 8.18 28.17
C VAL A 172 4.97 7.91 26.75
N ASP A 173 5.03 6.68 26.23
CA ASP A 173 4.83 6.43 24.78
C ASP A 173 3.37 6.16 24.33
N VAL A 174 2.37 6.45 25.17
CA VAL A 174 1.00 5.92 25.02
C VAL A 174 0.13 6.63 23.96
N GLU A 175 0.56 7.74 23.34
CA GLU A 175 -0.39 8.54 22.53
C GLU A 175 0.07 8.96 21.13
N THR A 176 0.97 8.22 20.49
CA THR A 176 1.17 8.35 19.05
C THR A 176 0.60 7.12 18.35
N LYS A 177 -0.65 7.19 17.88
CA LYS A 177 -1.13 6.23 16.87
C LYS A 177 -0.08 6.23 15.76
N GLY A 178 0.60 5.09 15.61
CA GLY A 178 1.69 4.91 14.66
C GLY A 178 1.22 4.95 13.21
N THR A 179 2.02 4.36 12.33
CA THR A 179 1.70 4.13 10.92
C THR A 179 0.33 3.43 10.74
N LEU A 180 -0.28 3.50 9.55
CA LEU A 180 -1.60 2.86 9.35
C LEU A 180 -1.56 1.36 9.62
N ILE A 181 -0.45 0.68 9.29
CA ILE A 181 -0.28 -0.73 9.59
C ILE A 181 -0.26 -1.01 11.10
N GLU A 182 0.40 -0.16 11.91
CA GLU A 182 0.40 -0.28 13.38
C GLU A 182 -1.02 -0.10 13.93
N THR A 183 -1.78 0.85 13.38
CA THR A 183 -3.19 1.07 13.75
C THR A 183 -4.06 -0.15 13.42
N LEU A 184 -3.89 -0.75 12.23
CA LEU A 184 -4.62 -1.94 11.81
C LEU A 184 -4.28 -3.17 12.65
N VAL A 185 -2.99 -3.36 12.98
CA VAL A 185 -2.55 -4.44 13.87
C VAL A 185 -3.14 -4.27 15.28
N HIS A 186 -3.19 -3.04 15.80
CA HIS A 186 -3.84 -2.76 17.08
C HIS A 186 -5.36 -3.07 17.04
N LEU A 187 -6.05 -2.68 15.97
CA LEU A 187 -7.47 -2.99 15.80
C LEU A 187 -7.75 -4.49 15.72
N ARG A 188 -6.86 -5.28 15.13
CA ARG A 188 -6.95 -6.75 15.16
C ARG A 188 -6.88 -7.32 16.55
N GLU A 189 -6.02 -6.82 17.41
CA GLU A 189 -5.94 -7.31 18.79
C GLU A 189 -7.19 -6.95 19.59
N SER A 190 -7.78 -5.78 19.32
CA SER A 190 -8.97 -5.29 20.00
C SER A 190 -10.27 -5.94 19.50
N GLU A 191 -10.36 -6.19 18.19
CA GLU A 191 -11.56 -6.68 17.49
C GLU A 191 -11.19 -7.80 16.47
N PRO A 192 -10.70 -8.96 16.95
CA PRO A 192 -10.15 -10.02 16.08
C PRO A 192 -11.19 -10.64 15.14
N GLU A 193 -12.47 -10.61 15.53
CA GLU A 193 -13.58 -11.11 14.70
C GLU A 193 -13.79 -10.28 13.42
N PHE A 194 -13.44 -8.99 13.46
CA PHE A 194 -13.63 -8.08 12.32
C PHE A 194 -12.35 -7.86 11.51
N TYR A 195 -11.19 -7.79 12.17
CA TYR A 195 -9.90 -7.50 11.53
C TYR A 195 -9.02 -8.75 11.44
N SER A 196 -9.48 -9.77 10.72
CA SER A 196 -8.62 -10.89 10.33
C SER A 196 -7.42 -10.42 9.49
N ASP A 197 -6.37 -11.25 9.39
CA ASP A 197 -5.21 -10.94 8.56
C ASP A 197 -5.59 -10.61 7.12
N ASN A 198 -6.51 -11.38 6.55
CA ASN A 198 -6.98 -11.14 5.18
C ASN A 198 -7.71 -9.79 5.06
N VAL A 199 -8.44 -9.36 6.08
CA VAL A 199 -9.11 -8.06 6.10
C VAL A 199 -8.09 -6.93 6.21
N ILE A 200 -7.10 -7.04 7.11
CA ILE A 200 -6.01 -6.05 7.21
C ILE A 200 -5.26 -5.94 5.89
N LYS A 201 -4.82 -7.07 5.34
CA LYS A 201 -4.12 -7.12 4.05
C LYS A 201 -5.00 -6.53 2.93
N SER A 202 -6.30 -6.78 2.94
CA SER A 202 -7.25 -6.18 1.99
C SER A 202 -7.37 -4.66 2.14
N ILE A 203 -7.33 -4.13 3.36
CA ILE A 203 -7.36 -2.69 3.63
C ILE A 203 -6.04 -2.04 3.20
N LEU A 204 -4.90 -2.72 3.37
CA LEU A 204 -3.58 -2.23 2.93
C LEU A 204 -3.41 -2.21 1.40
N LEU A 205 -4.22 -2.99 0.66
CA LEU A 205 -4.26 -2.98 -0.80
C LEU A 205 -5.16 -1.88 -1.39
N PHE A 206 -5.85 -1.12 -0.53
CA PHE A 206 -6.69 0.02 -0.90
C PHE A 206 -5.92 1.33 -0.75
#